data_AF-A0A842W3G2-F1
#
_entry.id   AF-A0A842W3G2-F1
#
_cell.length_a   1.000
_cell.length_b   1.000
_cell.length_c   1.000
_cell.angle_alpha   90.00
_cell.angle_beta   90.00
_cell.angle_gamma   90.00
#
_symmetry.space_group_name_H-M   'P 1'
#
loop_
_entity.id
_entity.type
_entity.pdbx_description
1 polymer ?
#
loop_
_entity_poly.entity_id
_entity_poly.type
_entity_poly.pdbx_seq_one_letter_code
_entity_poly.pdbx_strand_id
1 'polypeptide(L)'
;MQIGYVRVSTDDQKLDLQMDAMRKAGCEQVYRDVASGAKEQRKGLHRALSFMRKGDTLVVWKLDRLGRSLRHLIDVVNDLNDRGERFYQQGNEKRGDSVQRGSNSSAGGQHRG
;
A
#
# COMPACT_ATOMS: atom_id res chain seq x y z
N MET A 1 -13.23 -7.18 -3.39
CA MET A 1 -12.41 -6.13 -4.05
C MET A 1 -11.33 -5.64 -3.10
N GLN A 2 -10.26 -5.08 -3.65
CA GLN A 2 -9.18 -4.47 -2.86
C GLN A 2 -9.25 -2.95 -2.94
N ILE A 3 -9.35 -2.29 -1.78
CA ILE A 3 -9.54 -0.85 -1.68
C ILE A 3 -8.32 -0.25 -0.99
N GLY A 4 -7.55 0.56 -1.70
CA GLY A 4 -6.39 1.26 -1.19
C GLY A 4 -6.73 2.54 -0.45
N TYR A 5 -6.01 2.83 0.63
CA TYR A 5 -6.04 4.11 1.32
C TYR A 5 -4.64 4.65 1.57
N VAL A 6 -4.43 5.89 1.13
CA VAL A 6 -3.14 6.59 1.25
C VAL A 6 -3.34 7.97 1.87
N ARG A 7 -2.33 8.41 2.63
CA ARG A 7 -2.34 9.73 3.26
C ARG A 7 -1.02 10.45 3.01
N VAL A 8 -1.11 11.60 2.37
CA VAL A 8 0.05 12.43 2.02
C VAL A 8 -0.04 13.79 2.68
N SER A 9 1.11 14.30 3.12
CA SER A 9 1.32 15.75 3.27
C SER A 9 1.53 16.31 1.86
N THR A 10 1.46 17.63 1.65
CA THR A 10 1.48 18.34 0.35
C THR A 10 2.72 18.11 -0.55
N ASP A 11 3.52 17.08 -0.28
CA ASP A 11 4.72 16.65 -0.97
C ASP A 11 4.35 15.60 -2.02
N ASP A 12 4.28 16.01 -3.29
CA ASP A 12 3.86 15.18 -4.43
C ASP A 12 4.73 13.92 -4.62
N GLN A 13 6.04 13.97 -4.30
CA GLN A 13 6.93 12.83 -4.52
C GLN A 13 6.56 11.59 -3.70
N LYS A 14 5.93 11.78 -2.53
CA LYS A 14 5.48 10.68 -1.68
C LYS A 14 4.13 10.12 -2.10
N LEU A 15 3.38 10.83 -2.94
CA LEU A 15 2.08 10.40 -3.44
C LEU A 15 2.27 9.32 -4.51
N ASP A 16 3.15 9.55 -5.49
CA ASP A 16 3.37 8.60 -6.59
C ASP A 16 3.86 7.24 -6.08
N LEU A 17 4.81 7.23 -5.14
CA LEU A 17 5.31 5.99 -4.53
C LEU A 17 4.20 5.21 -3.80
N GLN A 18 3.32 5.92 -3.10
CA GLN A 18 2.19 5.31 -2.40
C GLN A 18 1.16 4.74 -3.38
N MET A 19 0.81 5.52 -4.42
CA MET A 19 -0.11 5.10 -5.46
C MET A 19 0.42 3.90 -6.24
N ASP A 20 1.72 3.88 -6.53
CA ASP A 20 2.37 2.78 -7.24
C ASP A 20 2.31 1.48 -6.44
N ALA A 21 2.58 1.48 -5.13
CA ALA A 21 2.43 0.23 -4.38
C ALA A 21 0.97 -0.17 -4.17
N MET A 22 0.01 0.77 -4.09
CA MET A 22 -1.41 0.41 -4.07
C MET A 22 -1.81 -0.29 -5.38
N ARG A 23 -1.33 0.20 -6.53
CA ARG A 23 -1.50 -0.48 -7.82
C ARG A 23 -0.85 -1.87 -7.82
N LYS A 24 0.39 -1.99 -7.32
CA LYS A 24 1.09 -3.29 -7.21
C LYS A 24 0.40 -4.27 -6.27
N ALA A 25 -0.28 -3.77 -5.26
CA ALA A 25 -1.10 -4.57 -4.35
C ALA A 25 -2.39 -5.09 -5.02
N GLY A 26 -2.72 -4.60 -6.22
CA GLY A 26 -3.94 -4.93 -6.93
C GLY A 26 -5.16 -4.19 -6.40
N CYS A 27 -4.97 -2.99 -5.83
CA CYS A 27 -6.08 -2.13 -5.42
C CYS A 27 -6.84 -1.65 -6.66
N GLU A 28 -8.14 -1.95 -6.71
CA GLU A 28 -9.03 -1.51 -7.79
C GLU A 28 -9.47 -0.07 -7.58
N GLN A 29 -9.65 0.34 -6.32
CA GLN A 29 -9.96 1.71 -5.96
C GLN A 29 -9.03 2.23 -4.88
N VAL A 30 -8.49 3.44 -5.08
CA VAL A 30 -7.58 4.06 -4.11
C VAL A 30 -8.14 5.41 -3.65
N TYR A 31 -8.36 5.54 -2.35
CA TYR A 31 -8.77 6.77 -1.69
C TYR A 31 -7.56 7.48 -1.10
N ARG A 32 -7.54 8.81 -1.22
CA ARG A 32 -6.46 9.65 -0.69
C ARG A 32 -6.98 10.73 0.25
N ASP A 33 -6.23 10.98 1.31
CA ASP A 33 -6.39 12.15 2.17
C ASP A 33 -5.13 13.03 2.14
N VAL A 34 -5.35 14.35 2.08
CA VAL A 34 -4.29 15.36 2.08
C VAL A 34 -4.26 16.02 3.46
N ALA A 35 -3.19 15.77 4.21
CA ALA A 35 -2.92 16.46 5.47
C ALA A 35 -2.26 17.81 5.17
N SER A 36 -3.05 18.81 4.80
CA SER A 36 -2.59 20.20 4.69
C SER A 36 -2.94 20.98 5.96
N GLY A 37 -1.91 21.48 6.65
CA GLY A 37 -2.07 22.30 7.86
C GLY A 37 -2.66 21.56 9.08
N ALA A 38 -3.20 22.34 10.03
CA ALA A 38 -3.67 21.84 11.34
C ALA A 38 -5.01 21.08 11.31
N LYS A 39 -5.72 21.05 10.17
CA LYS A 39 -7.04 20.39 10.04
C LYS A 39 -6.91 19.06 9.30
N GLU A 40 -6.63 18.01 10.04
CA GLU A 40 -6.62 16.63 9.58
C GLU A 40 -8.05 16.14 9.31
N GLN A 41 -8.57 16.35 8.09
CA GLN A 41 -9.86 15.81 7.67
C GLN A 41 -9.65 14.47 6.93
N ARG A 42 -10.06 13.37 7.55
CA ARG A 42 -9.95 11.99 7.02
C ARG A 42 -11.15 11.61 6.15
N LYS A 43 -11.50 12.46 5.19
CA LYS A 43 -12.71 12.25 4.36
C LYS A 43 -12.51 11.08 3.40
N GLY A 44 -11.30 10.87 2.92
CA GLY A 44 -10.91 9.74 2.10
C GLY A 44 -11.05 8.41 2.84
N LEU A 45 -10.59 8.33 4.09
CA LEU A 45 -10.76 7.12 4.90
C LEU A 45 -12.24 6.76 5.10
N HIS A 46 -13.07 7.72 5.50
CA HIS A 46 -14.49 7.46 5.70
C HIS A 46 -15.20 7.03 4.41
N ARG A 47 -14.82 7.60 3.26
CA ARG A 47 -15.33 7.17 1.96
C ARG A 47 -14.90 5.75 1.61
N ALA A 48 -13.64 5.38 1.89
CA ALA A 48 -13.16 4.03 1.67
C ALA A 48 -13.98 3.03 2.50
N LEU A 49 -14.11 3.27 3.80
CA LEU A 49 -14.90 2.42 4.71
C LEU A 49 -16.39 2.35 4.33
N SER A 50 -16.97 3.44 3.83
CA SER A 50 -18.38 3.44 3.39
C SER A 50 -18.60 2.74 2.05
N PHE A 51 -17.55 2.63 1.23
CA PHE A 51 -17.60 1.95 -0.06
C PHE A 51 -17.39 0.44 0.06
N MET A 52 -16.66 0.02 1.10
CA MET A 52 -16.41 -1.38 1.40
C MET A 52 -17.72 -2.14 1.66
N ARG A 53 -17.70 -3.40 1.24
CA ARG A 53 -18.74 -4.39 1.51
C ARG A 53 -18.13 -5.60 2.20
N LYS A 54 -18.99 -6.43 2.78
CA LYS A 54 -18.59 -7.71 3.36
C LYS A 54 -17.72 -8.52 2.38
N GLY A 55 -16.55 -8.95 2.83
CA GLY A 55 -15.56 -9.67 2.02
C GLY A 55 -14.55 -8.79 1.30
N ASP A 56 -14.71 -7.47 1.30
CA ASP A 56 -13.71 -6.54 0.78
C ASP A 56 -12.53 -6.40 1.72
N THR A 57 -11.41 -5.95 1.16
CA THR A 57 -10.16 -5.81 1.88
C THR A 57 -9.59 -4.40 1.73
N LEU A 58 -9.39 -3.72 2.85
CA LEU A 58 -8.75 -2.41 2.94
C LEU A 58 -7.23 -2.54 2.96
N VAL A 59 -6.58 -1.87 2.02
CA VAL A 59 -5.13 -1.85 1.86
C VAL A 59 -4.61 -0.53 2.36
N VAL A 60 -3.75 -0.54 3.36
CA VAL A 60 -3.20 0.69 3.93
C VAL A 60 -1.69 0.72 3.82
N TRP A 61 -1.12 1.87 3.45
CA TRP A 61 0.34 1.98 3.32
C TRP A 61 1.05 1.81 4.67
N LYS A 62 0.49 2.40 5.73
CA LYS A 62 0.97 2.26 7.10
C LYS A 62 -0.21 2.21 8.07
N LEU A 63 -0.10 1.39 9.10
CA LEU A 63 -1.13 1.26 10.14
C LEU A 63 -1.37 2.55 10.92
N ASP A 64 -0.35 3.41 11.06
CA ASP A 64 -0.49 4.73 11.71
C ASP A 64 -1.46 5.68 10.98
N ARG A 65 -1.88 5.32 9.75
CA ARG A 65 -2.85 6.08 8.97
C ARG A 65 -4.31 5.71 9.27
N LEU A 66 -4.55 4.56 9.91
CA LEU A 66 -5.88 4.13 10.35
C LEU A 66 -6.28 4.79 11.68
N GLY A 67 -5.41 4.72 12.70
CA GLY A 67 -5.68 5.26 14.04
C GLY A 67 -4.93 6.55 14.34
N ARG A 68 -5.34 7.28 15.40
CA ARG A 68 -4.50 8.31 16.06
C ARG A 68 -3.77 7.77 17.28
N SER A 69 -4.16 6.58 17.73
CA SER A 69 -3.64 5.86 18.89
C SER A 69 -3.89 4.37 18.67
N LEU A 70 -3.23 3.52 19.45
CA LEU A 70 -3.45 2.07 19.42
C LEU A 70 -4.91 1.71 19.70
N ARG A 71 -5.55 2.38 20.68
CA ARG A 71 -6.96 2.17 20.99
C ARG A 71 -7.85 2.46 19.78
N HIS A 72 -7.65 3.61 19.14
CA HIS A 72 -8.41 3.97 17.94
C HIS A 72 -8.16 2.99 16.79
N LEU A 73 -6.94 2.46 16.63
CA LEU A 73 -6.67 1.41 15.65
C LEU A 73 -7.48 0.14 15.95
N ILE A 74 -7.50 -0.30 17.21
CA ILE A 74 -8.27 -1.49 17.62
C ILE A 74 -9.76 -1.27 17.35
N ASP A 75 -10.30 -0.09 17.67
CA ASP A 75 -11.71 0.23 17.42
C ASP A 75 -12.06 0.13 15.93
N VAL A 76 -11.22 0.68 15.05
CA VAL A 76 -11.40 0.59 13.59
C VAL A 76 -11.31 -0.85 13.10
N VAL A 77 -10.36 -1.63 13.61
CA VAL A 77 -10.19 -3.04 13.22
C VAL A 77 -11.39 -3.89 13.66
N ASN A 78 -11.92 -3.64 14.85
CA ASN A 78 -13.12 -4.32 15.32
C ASN A 78 -14.34 -3.98 14.46
N ASP A 79 -14.55 -2.70 14.13
CA ASP A 79 -15.64 -2.27 13.24
C ASP A 79 -15.55 -2.92 11.85
N LEU A 80 -14.36 -3.02 11.27
CA LEU A 80 -14.13 -3.76 10.02
C LEU A 80 -14.49 -5.25 10.17
N ASN A 81 -14.03 -5.88 11.25
CA ASN A 81 -14.28 -7.30 11.49
C ASN A 81 -15.78 -7.61 11.71
N ASP A 82 -16.49 -6.75 12.44
CA ASP A 82 -17.94 -6.86 12.66
C ASP A 82 -18.73 -6.75 11.35
N ARG A 83 -18.23 -5.96 10.38
CA ARG A 83 -18.78 -5.85 9.03
C ARG A 83 -18.41 -7.03 8.12
N GLY A 84 -17.51 -7.91 8.57
CA GLY A 84 -16.94 -8.99 7.77
C GLY A 84 -15.99 -8.49 6.67
N GLU A 85 -15.38 -7.33 6.91
CA GLU A 85 -14.35 -6.71 6.08
C GLU A 85 -12.97 -7.08 6.61
N ARG A 86 -11.95 -7.00 5.76
CA ARG A 86 -10.56 -7.32 6.13
C ARG A 86 -9.68 -6.10 5.90
N PHE A 87 -8.51 -6.08 6.52
CA PHE A 87 -7.49 -5.09 6.21
C PHE A 87 -6.11 -5.74 6.11
N TYR A 88 -5.22 -5.15 5.30
CA TYR A 88 -3.80 -5.46 5.31
C TYR A 88 -2.96 -4.21 5.16
N GLN A 89 -1.79 -4.24 5.77
CA GLN A 89 -0.77 -3.23 5.54
C GLN A 89 0.04 -3.59 4.30
N GLN A 90 0.25 -2.64 3.39
CA GLN A 90 1.19 -2.80 2.31
C GLN A 90 2.61 -2.99 2.88
N GLY A 91 3.17 -4.18 2.69
CA GLY A 91 4.57 -4.47 2.99
C GLY A 91 5.45 -3.66 2.05
N ASN A 92 6.34 -2.84 2.61
CA ASN A 92 7.32 -2.09 1.83
C ASN A 92 8.48 -3.05 1.48
N GLU A 93 8.22 -3.99 0.58
CA GLU A 93 9.23 -4.90 0.10
C GLU A 93 10.12 -4.10 -0.86
N LYS A 94 11.28 -3.66 -0.37
CA LYS A 94 12.34 -3.15 -1.22
C LYS A 94 12.80 -4.30 -2.13
N ARG A 95 12.13 -4.51 -3.26
CA ARG A 95 12.76 -5.16 -4.43
C ARG A 95 13.71 -4.15 -5.05
N GLY A 96 14.87 -4.03 -4.42
CA GLY A 96 16.07 -3.48 -5.01
C GLY A 96 17.17 -4.49 -4.74
N ASP A 97 17.41 -5.40 -5.68
CA ASP A 97 18.72 -5.51 -6.31
C ASP A 97 18.61 -6.39 -7.55
N SER A 98 18.76 -5.73 -8.69
CA SER A 98 19.05 -6.32 -9.98
C SER A 98 20.32 -7.16 -9.91
N VAL A 99 20.21 -8.49 -9.93
CA VAL A 99 21.31 -9.34 -10.42
C VAL A 99 21.20 -9.40 -11.94
N GLN A 100 21.75 -8.38 -12.59
CA GLN A 100 22.39 -8.55 -13.89
C GLN A 100 23.65 -9.41 -13.66
N ARG A 101 23.56 -10.70 -13.96
CA ARG A 101 24.68 -11.47 -14.51
C ARG A 101 24.09 -12.15 -15.74
N GLY A 102 24.21 -11.54 -16.90
CA GLY A 102 25.50 -11.40 -17.57
C GLY A 102 25.54 -12.53 -18.58
N SER A 103 24.94 -12.27 -19.74
CA SER A 103 25.12 -13.06 -20.94
C SER A 103 26.61 -13.26 -21.18
N ASN A 104 27.06 -14.51 -21.25
CA ASN A 104 28.29 -14.82 -21.96
C ASN A 104 28.04 -16.03 -22.85
N SER A 105 27.49 -15.75 -24.03
CA SER A 105 27.56 -16.62 -25.17
C SER A 105 29.00 -16.62 -25.70
N SER A 106 29.51 -17.83 -25.95
CA SER A 106 30.44 -18.17 -27.04
C SER A 106 31.86 -17.57 -27.05
N ALA A 107 32.88 -18.43 -26.94
CA ALA A 107 33.89 -18.68 -28.00
C ALA A 107 35.17 -19.36 -27.47
N GLY A 108 35.65 -20.36 -28.23
CA GLY A 108 37.02 -20.90 -28.21
C GLY A 108 37.30 -21.90 -27.08
N GLY A 109 37.90 -23.07 -27.28
CA GLY A 109 38.67 -23.58 -28.39
C GLY A 109 39.87 -24.37 -27.84
N GLN A 110 39.90 -25.67 -28.15
CA GLN A 110 41.11 -26.47 -28.44
C GLN A 110 42.13 -26.83 -27.34
N HIS A 111 42.79 -27.96 -27.64
CA HIS A 111 44.07 -28.51 -27.14
C HIS A 111 44.01 -29.38 -25.87
N ARG A 112 44.04 -30.72 -25.98
CA ARG A 112 45.16 -31.65 -26.31
C ARG A 112 46.23 -31.73 -25.21
N GLY A 113 46.45 -32.95 -24.74
CA GLY A 113 47.51 -33.38 -23.84
C GLY A 113 47.22 -34.78 -23.37
#